data_AF-A0A9Q3P1I5-F1
#
_entry.id   AF-A0A9Q3P1I5-F1
#
_cell.length_a   1.000
_cell.length_b   1.000
_cell.length_c   1.000
_cell.angle_alpha   90.00
_cell.angle_beta   90.00
_cell.angle_gamma   90.00
#
_symmetry.space_group_name_H-M   'P 1'
#
loop_
_entity.id
_entity.type
_entity.pdbx_description
1 polymer ?
#
loop_
_entity_poly.entity_id
_entity_poly.type
_entity_poly.pdbx_seq_one_letter_code
_entity_poly.pdbx_strand_id
1 'polypeptide(L)'
;MTQERIKAYEKIRKVLKEAPLILIPYWNISFELYIDSCGDGLGAALHQVHIIDDEPTEGPVCYISRQIKPTEARYGASQMGHMLRWQIAIQEYRGNMTIVHKAGNIHNNADGLSRWELANTPDNPAYVPFQAEPQIPIEGINITDIGT
;
A
#
# COMPACT_ATOMS: atom_id res chain seq x y z
N MET A 1 22.80 10.89 16.77
CA MET A 1 21.37 10.60 17.05
C MET A 1 21.20 10.63 18.56
N THR A 2 20.24 11.38 19.13
CA THR A 2 20.12 11.53 20.60
C THR A 2 19.46 10.28 21.21
N GLN A 3 19.78 9.97 22.48
CA GLN A 3 19.20 8.81 23.18
C GLN A 3 17.68 8.86 23.22
N GLU A 4 17.10 10.06 23.36
CA GLU A 4 15.66 10.29 23.34
C GLU A 4 15.02 9.93 22.00
N ARG A 5 15.68 10.28 20.88
CA ARG A 5 15.20 9.94 19.53
C ARG A 5 15.18 8.43 19.30
N ILE A 6 16.19 7.72 19.76
CA ILE A 6 16.25 6.25 19.66
C ILE A 6 15.11 5.62 20.47
N LYS A 7 14.92 6.07 21.72
CA LYS A 7 13.81 5.58 22.56
C LYS A 7 12.44 5.85 21.94
N ALA A 8 12.24 7.04 21.38
CA ALA A 8 10.99 7.38 20.70
C ALA A 8 10.76 6.52 19.46
N TYR A 9 11.79 6.31 18.64
CA TYR A 9 11.72 5.44 17.46
C TYR A 9 11.34 4.01 17.83
N GLU A 10 12.03 3.40 18.79
CA GLU A 10 11.73 2.03 19.22
C GLU A 10 10.32 1.92 19.83
N LYS A 11 9.87 2.95 20.54
CA LYS A 11 8.48 3.00 21.05
C LYS A 11 7.48 2.99 19.91
N ILE A 12 7.65 3.84 18.90
CA ILE A 12 6.75 3.91 17.74
C ILE A 12 6.76 2.58 16.98
N ARG A 13 7.95 2.02 16.71
CA ARG A 13 8.11 0.74 16.03
C ARG A 13 7.40 -0.40 16.76
N LYS A 14 7.45 -0.40 18.09
CA LYS A 14 6.74 -1.37 18.93
C LYS A 14 5.23 -1.22 18.82
N VAL A 15 4.71 0.00 19.00
CA VAL A 15 3.27 0.29 18.93
C VAL A 15 2.70 -0.02 17.54
N LEU A 16 3.44 0.26 16.47
CA LEU A 16 3.06 -0.07 15.09
C LEU A 16 2.93 -1.57 14.81
N LYS A 17 3.35 -2.45 15.73
CA LYS A 17 3.30 -3.90 15.58
C LYS A 17 2.39 -4.59 16.60
N GLU A 18 1.82 -3.83 17.54
CA GLU A 18 1.09 -4.36 18.67
C GLU A 18 -0.36 -3.88 18.63
N ALA A 19 -1.26 -4.70 19.18
CA ALA A 19 -2.60 -4.26 19.50
C ALA A 19 -2.55 -3.13 20.56
N PRO A 20 -3.46 -2.15 20.53
CA PRO A 20 -4.66 -2.07 19.71
C PRO A 20 -4.46 -1.43 18.32
N LEU A 21 -3.22 -1.02 17.97
CA LEU A 21 -2.99 -0.29 16.73
C LEU A 21 -3.05 -1.19 15.50
N ILE A 22 -2.35 -2.33 15.49
CA ILE A 22 -2.57 -3.35 14.46
C ILE A 22 -3.88 -4.10 14.76
N LEU A 23 -4.80 -4.06 13.80
CA LEU A 23 -6.07 -4.77 13.84
C LEU A 23 -5.93 -6.18 13.25
N ILE A 24 -6.66 -7.13 13.84
CA ILE A 24 -6.81 -8.48 13.28
C ILE A 24 -7.88 -8.40 12.17
N PRO A 25 -7.64 -8.92 10.96
CA PRO A 25 -8.60 -8.78 9.86
C PRO A 25 -9.90 -9.55 10.12
N TYR A 26 -11.03 -8.89 9.89
CA TYR A 26 -12.34 -9.52 9.76
C TYR A 26 -12.75 -9.62 8.29
N TRP A 27 -12.85 -10.82 7.75
CA TRP A 27 -13.05 -11.04 6.31
C TRP A 27 -14.46 -10.69 5.80
N ASN A 28 -15.41 -10.44 6.71
CA ASN A 28 -16.80 -10.12 6.40
C ASN A 28 -17.09 -8.62 6.29
N ILE A 29 -16.09 -7.77 6.49
CA ILE A 29 -16.22 -6.30 6.34
C ILE A 29 -15.17 -5.79 5.34
N SER A 30 -15.48 -4.69 4.67
CA SER A 30 -14.63 -4.12 3.62
C SER A 30 -13.28 -3.64 4.15
N PHE A 31 -12.26 -3.69 3.30
CA PHE A 31 -10.95 -3.12 3.56
C PHE A 31 -10.78 -1.76 2.89
N GLU A 32 -9.96 -0.90 3.48
CA GLU A 32 -9.48 0.34 2.87
C GLU A 32 -8.01 0.18 2.47
N LEU A 33 -7.72 0.26 1.18
CA LEU A 33 -6.36 0.17 0.67
C LEU A 33 -5.81 1.56 0.34
N TYR A 34 -4.76 1.95 1.05
CA TYR A 34 -3.96 3.14 0.76
C TYR A 34 -2.75 2.71 -0.06
N ILE A 35 -2.51 3.36 -1.19
CA ILE A 35 -1.39 3.07 -2.08
C ILE A 35 -0.64 4.35 -2.43
N ASP A 36 0.68 4.30 -2.28
CA ASP A 36 1.58 5.34 -2.75
C ASP A 36 2.77 4.73 -3.49
N SER A 37 3.41 5.57 -4.28
CA SER A 37 4.62 5.22 -5.00
C SER A 37 5.51 6.45 -5.15
N CYS A 38 6.79 6.28 -4.84
CA CYS A 38 7.82 7.26 -5.12
C CYS A 38 8.68 6.79 -6.32
N GLY A 39 9.77 7.49 -6.62
CA GLY A 39 10.68 7.12 -7.71
C GLY A 39 11.31 5.74 -7.54
N ASP A 40 11.60 5.34 -6.30
CA ASP A 40 12.38 4.13 -5.99
C ASP A 40 11.58 3.07 -5.20
N GLY A 41 10.40 3.43 -4.69
CA GLY A 41 9.66 2.60 -3.74
C GLY A 41 8.15 2.56 -3.94
N LEU A 42 7.57 1.44 -3.55
CA LEU A 42 6.12 1.22 -3.44
C LEU A 42 5.75 1.10 -1.96
N GLY A 43 4.69 1.80 -1.58
CA GLY A 43 4.11 1.75 -0.25
C GLY A 43 2.63 1.45 -0.33
N ALA A 44 2.13 0.60 0.57
CA ALA A 44 0.70 0.45 0.77
C ALA A 44 0.37 0.16 2.23
N ALA A 45 -0.78 0.63 2.67
CA ALA A 45 -1.33 0.30 3.98
C ALA A 45 -2.75 -0.23 3.80
N LEU A 46 -3.01 -1.43 4.29
CA LEU A 46 -4.34 -2.01 4.31
C LEU A 46 -4.96 -1.71 5.68
N HIS A 47 -6.12 -1.07 5.67
CA HIS A 47 -6.84 -0.64 6.85
C HIS A 47 -8.23 -1.27 6.88
N GLN A 48 -8.86 -1.24 8.05
CA GLN A 48 -10.22 -1.70 8.26
C GLN A 48 -10.89 -0.85 9.33
N VAL A 49 -12.20 -0.60 9.18
CA VAL A 49 -12.99 0.12 10.18
C VAL A 49 -13.65 -0.89 11.11
N HIS A 50 -13.31 -0.85 12.39
CA HIS A 50 -13.86 -1.72 13.44
C HIS A 50 -14.69 -0.88 14.40
N ILE A 51 -15.67 -1.50 15.07
CA ILE A 51 -16.34 -0.87 16.20
C ILE A 51 -15.52 -1.16 17.45
N ILE A 52 -14.87 -0.13 18.00
CA ILE A 52 -14.10 -0.19 19.24
C ILE A 52 -14.71 0.85 20.17
N ASP A 53 -15.06 0.45 21.39
CA ASP A 53 -15.72 1.32 22.38
C ASP A 53 -16.98 2.02 21.83
N ASP A 54 -17.80 1.27 21.07
CA ASP A 54 -19.03 1.75 20.39
C ASP A 54 -18.81 2.82 19.30
N GLU A 55 -17.56 3.12 18.93
CA GLU A 55 -17.22 4.09 17.87
C GLU A 55 -16.53 3.42 16.67
N PRO A 56 -16.82 3.86 15.42
CA PRO A 56 -16.13 3.39 14.23
C PRO A 56 -14.70 3.91 14.22
N THR A 57 -13.75 3.00 14.40
CA THR A 57 -12.32 3.28 14.45
C THR A 57 -11.62 2.61 13.27
N GLU A 58 -11.00 3.41 12.40
CA GLU A 58 -10.15 2.92 11.32
C GLU A 58 -8.77 2.56 11.88
N GLY A 59 -8.29 1.36 11.59
CA GLY A 59 -6.94 0.94 11.98
C GLY A 59 -6.24 0.09 10.91
N PRO A 60 -4.90 0.06 10.94
CA PRO A 60 -4.09 -0.73 10.03
C PRO A 60 -4.21 -2.23 10.32
N VAL A 61 -4.42 -3.01 9.27
CA VAL A 61 -4.34 -4.48 9.28
C VAL A 61 -2.95 -4.93 8.85
N CYS A 62 -2.39 -4.32 7.79
CA CYS A 62 -1.04 -4.60 7.35
C CYS A 62 -0.40 -3.41 6.63
N TYR A 63 0.93 -3.40 6.62
CA TYR A 63 1.75 -2.46 5.87
C TYR A 63 2.58 -3.22 4.85
N ILE A 64 2.71 -2.64 3.67
CA ILE A 64 3.48 -3.18 2.54
C ILE A 64 4.46 -2.10 2.13
N SER A 65 5.73 -2.49 1.98
CA SER A 65 6.79 -1.58 1.56
C SER A 65 7.83 -2.37 0.78
N ARG A 66 8.23 -1.85 -0.39
CA ARG A 66 9.16 -2.54 -1.28
C ARG A 66 9.90 -1.60 -2.24
N GLN A 67 11.20 -1.83 -2.42
CA GLN A 67 12.00 -1.28 -3.51
C GLN A 67 11.53 -1.73 -4.87
N ILE A 68 11.35 -0.75 -5.75
CA ILE A 68 11.12 -0.97 -7.17
C ILE A 68 12.40 -1.55 -7.76
N LYS A 69 12.27 -2.60 -8.57
CA LYS A 69 13.45 -3.18 -9.21
C LYS A 69 14.06 -2.18 -10.20
N PRO A 70 15.37 -2.26 -10.46
CA PRO A 70 15.99 -1.44 -11.51
C PRO A 70 15.36 -1.62 -12.90
N THR A 71 14.88 -2.82 -13.21
CA THR A 71 14.12 -3.09 -14.45
C THR A 71 12.73 -2.45 -14.42
N GLU A 72 12.08 -2.44 -13.27
CA GLU A 72 10.78 -1.81 -13.09
C GLU A 72 10.86 -0.28 -13.21
N ALA A 73 11.92 0.33 -12.67
CA ALA A 73 12.18 1.77 -12.74
C ALA A 73 12.42 2.28 -14.18
N ARG A 74 12.84 1.40 -15.11
CA ARG A 74 13.07 1.77 -16.53
C ARG A 74 11.77 1.99 -17.31
N TYR A 75 10.66 1.37 -16.90
CA TYR A 75 9.36 1.51 -17.54
C TYR A 75 8.49 2.48 -16.75
N GLY A 76 8.70 3.78 -16.98
CA GLY A 76 7.83 4.83 -16.47
C GLY A 76 8.11 5.23 -15.02
N ALA A 77 9.28 5.83 -14.76
CA ALA A 77 9.66 6.48 -13.50
C ALA A 77 8.84 7.75 -13.17
N SER A 78 7.67 7.94 -13.78
CA SER A 78 6.73 8.97 -13.37
C SER A 78 5.79 8.39 -12.31
N GLN A 79 5.31 9.22 -11.38
CA GLN A 79 4.25 8.81 -10.43
C GLN A 79 3.08 8.11 -11.14
N MET A 80 2.78 8.50 -12.38
CA MET A 80 1.74 7.90 -13.21
C MET A 80 2.05 6.46 -13.64
N GLY A 81 3.30 6.13 -13.95
CA GLY A 81 3.71 4.76 -14.32
C GLY A 81 3.65 3.79 -13.15
N HIS A 82 3.99 4.23 -11.95
CA HIS A 82 3.87 3.40 -10.74
C HIS A 82 2.41 3.27 -10.28
N MET A 83 1.60 4.32 -10.40
CA MET A 83 0.16 4.25 -10.14
C MET A 83 -0.56 3.30 -11.12
N LEU A 84 -0.15 3.27 -12.39
CA LEU A 84 -0.69 2.33 -13.38
C LEU A 84 -0.45 0.86 -12.96
N ARG A 85 0.70 0.56 -12.35
CA ARG A 85 0.97 -0.80 -11.84
C ARG A 85 0.00 -1.19 -10.73
N TRP A 86 -0.28 -0.27 -9.81
CA TRP A 86 -1.31 -0.49 -8.81
C TRP A 86 -2.67 -0.71 -9.47
N GLN A 87 -3.04 0.11 -10.46
CA GLN A 87 -4.30 -0.04 -11.18
C GLN A 87 -4.43 -1.41 -11.86
N ILE A 88 -3.35 -1.90 -12.46
CA ILE A 88 -3.28 -3.23 -13.09
C ILE A 88 -3.34 -4.33 -12.02
N ALA A 89 -2.56 -4.23 -10.95
CA ALA A 89 -2.52 -5.24 -9.89
C ALA A 89 -3.87 -5.40 -9.18
N ILE A 90 -4.63 -4.32 -9.03
CA ILE A 90 -5.93 -4.34 -8.36
C ILE A 90 -7.10 -4.52 -9.33
N GLN A 91 -6.84 -4.71 -10.63
CA GLN A 91 -7.90 -4.75 -11.66
C GLN A 91 -8.92 -5.87 -11.42
N GLU A 92 -8.49 -7.02 -10.90
CA GLU A 92 -9.35 -8.18 -10.63
C GLU A 92 -10.41 -7.87 -9.56
N TYR A 93 -10.13 -6.89 -8.69
CA TYR A 93 -11.01 -6.48 -7.61
C TYR A 93 -11.93 -5.32 -8.01
N ARG A 94 -11.88 -4.85 -9.27
CA ARG A 94 -12.65 -3.68 -9.77
C ARG A 94 -14.16 -3.83 -9.61
N GLY A 95 -14.69 -5.05 -9.71
CA GLY A 95 -16.12 -5.31 -9.50
C GLY A 95 -16.59 -5.13 -8.06
N ASN A 96 -15.65 -5.13 -7.09
CA ASN A 96 -15.95 -5.17 -5.66
C ASN A 96 -15.21 -4.05 -4.89
N MET A 97 -14.72 -3.02 -5.58
CA MET A 97 -14.06 -1.87 -4.95
C MET A 97 -14.60 -0.53 -5.45
N THR A 98 -14.33 0.51 -4.68
CA THR A 98 -14.54 1.91 -5.10
C THR A 98 -13.22 2.66 -4.94
N ILE A 99 -12.81 3.39 -5.97
CA ILE A 99 -11.60 4.22 -5.91
C ILE A 99 -11.98 5.63 -5.46
N VAL A 100 -11.38 6.08 -4.38
CA VAL A 100 -11.57 7.42 -3.82
C VAL A 100 -10.23 8.15 -3.81
N HIS A 101 -10.18 9.33 -4.42
CA HIS A 101 -9.01 10.20 -4.34
C HIS A 101 -8.91 10.82 -2.93
N LYS A 102 -7.76 10.64 -2.27
CA LYS A 102 -7.42 11.30 -1.00
C LYS A 102 -6.26 12.27 -1.24
N ALA A 103 -6.40 13.52 -0.82
CA ALA A 103 -5.35 14.54 -0.99
C ALA A 103 -4.09 14.20 -0.18
N GLY A 104 -2.90 14.61 -0.66
CA GLY A 104 -1.60 14.19 -0.13
C GLY A 104 -1.41 14.35 1.38
N ASN A 105 -1.91 15.43 2.00
CA ASN A 105 -1.81 15.64 3.45
C ASN A 105 -2.58 14.59 4.29
N ILE A 106 -3.54 13.91 3.69
CA ILE A 106 -4.35 12.83 4.30
C ILE A 106 -3.75 11.45 3.96
N HIS A 107 -2.79 11.38 3.03
CA HIS A 107 -2.20 10.15 2.51
C HIS A 107 -0.89 9.73 3.22
N ASN A 108 -0.70 10.15 4.47
CA ASN A 108 0.54 9.88 5.21
C ASN A 108 0.77 8.39 5.53
N ASN A 109 -0.29 7.57 5.49
CA ASN A 109 -0.25 6.15 5.84
C ASN A 109 0.63 5.31 4.89
N ALA A 110 0.69 5.70 3.60
CA ALA A 110 1.47 5.00 2.59
C ALA A 110 2.71 5.78 2.12
N ASP A 111 2.74 7.11 2.29
CA ASP A 111 3.86 7.97 1.87
C ASP A 111 5.19 7.59 2.57
N GLY A 112 5.16 7.35 3.88
CA GLY A 112 6.35 6.89 4.59
C GLY A 112 6.87 5.53 4.11
N LEU A 113 5.96 4.63 3.69
CA LEU A 113 6.29 3.28 3.21
C LEU A 113 6.87 3.28 1.80
N SER A 114 6.48 4.26 0.98
CA SER A 114 7.00 4.44 -0.38
C SER A 114 8.35 5.15 -0.38
N ARG A 115 8.58 6.12 0.51
CA ARG A 115 9.82 6.92 0.59
C ARG A 115 10.94 6.28 1.42
N TRP A 116 10.59 5.40 2.35
CA TRP A 116 11.55 4.57 3.07
C TRP A 116 11.25 3.10 2.83
N GLU A 117 11.37 2.75 1.57
CA GLU A 117 10.97 1.45 1.10
C GLU A 117 11.92 0.33 1.59
N LEU A 118 11.35 -0.82 1.93
CA LEU A 118 12.14 -1.98 2.33
C LEU A 118 12.81 -2.63 1.12
N ALA A 119 14.01 -3.18 1.32
CA ALA A 119 14.76 -3.86 0.27
C ALA A 119 13.92 -4.98 -0.38
N ASN A 120 14.06 -5.14 -1.70
CA ASN A 120 13.41 -6.22 -2.44
C ASN A 120 14.25 -7.51 -2.33
N THR A 121 14.30 -8.07 -1.13
CA THR A 121 15.04 -9.30 -0.79
C THR A 121 14.07 -10.41 -0.38
N PRO A 122 14.42 -11.71 -0.49
CA PRO A 122 13.49 -12.81 -0.20
C PRO A 122 12.90 -12.85 1.22
N ASP A 123 13.51 -12.16 2.18
CA ASP A 123 13.01 -11.98 3.55
C ASP A 123 11.88 -10.94 3.65
N ASN A 124 11.72 -10.06 2.65
CA ASN A 124 10.58 -9.17 2.54
C ASN A 124 9.36 -9.95 2.01
N PRO A 125 8.22 -10.01 2.71
CA PRO A 125 7.03 -10.70 2.22
C PRO A 125 6.48 -10.11 0.92
N ALA A 126 6.80 -8.85 0.60
CA ALA A 126 6.47 -8.22 -0.67
C ALA A 126 7.44 -8.58 -1.81
N TYR A 127 8.46 -9.40 -1.56
CA TYR A 127 9.51 -9.73 -2.52
C TYR A 127 8.97 -10.19 -3.87
N VAL A 128 9.52 -9.60 -4.94
CA VAL A 128 9.30 -10.07 -6.30
C VAL A 128 10.64 -10.50 -6.91
N PRO A 129 10.81 -11.74 -7.37
CA PRO A 129 12.06 -12.22 -7.95
C PRO A 129 12.31 -11.64 -9.35
N PHE A 130 13.58 -11.51 -9.74
CA PHE A 130 14.01 -10.86 -10.99
C PHE A 130 13.43 -11.52 -12.26
N GLN A 131 13.22 -12.84 -12.25
CA GLN A 131 12.78 -13.63 -13.41
C GLN A 131 11.25 -13.77 -13.53
N ALA A 132 10.48 -13.33 -12.54
CA ALA A 132 9.04 -13.30 -12.68
C ALA A 132 8.65 -12.04 -13.45
N GLU A 133 8.43 -12.15 -14.76
CA GLU A 133 7.47 -11.27 -15.39
C GLU A 133 6.10 -11.70 -14.85
N PRO A 134 5.41 -10.88 -14.06
CA PRO A 134 4.06 -11.23 -13.68
C PRO A 134 3.26 -11.30 -14.99
N GLN A 135 2.75 -12.49 -15.32
CA GLN A 135 1.67 -12.60 -16.30
C GLN A 135 0.46 -11.94 -15.65
N ILE A 136 0.36 -10.63 -15.79
CA ILE A 136 -0.83 -9.92 -15.39
C ILE A 136 -1.75 -9.96 -16.60
N PRO A 137 -2.83 -10.76 -16.58
CA PRO A 137 -3.81 -10.70 -17.65
C PRO A 137 -4.35 -9.28 -17.67
N ILE A 138 -4.03 -8.50 -18.69
CA ILE A 138 -4.63 -7.17 -18.85
C ILE A 138 -6.07 -7.44 -19.30
N GLU A 139 -6.96 -7.59 -18.34
CA GLU A 139 -8.39 -7.65 -18.60
C GLU A 139 -8.76 -6.27 -19.14
N GLY A 140 -9.01 -6.22 -20.45
CA GLY A 140 -9.06 -5.00 -21.24
C GLY A 140 -9.83 -3.88 -20.54
N ILE A 141 -9.27 -2.67 -20.61
CA ILE A 141 -9.92 -1.44 -20.16
C ILE A 141 -11.30 -1.38 -20.83
N ASN A 142 -12.35 -1.76 -20.10
CA ASN A 142 -13.71 -1.46 -20.50
C ASN A 142 -13.90 0.03 -20.29
N ILE A 143 -13.53 0.81 -21.30
CA ILE A 143 -14.03 2.16 -21.48
C ILE A 143 -15.53 1.98 -21.66
N THR A 144 -16.29 2.10 -20.57
CA THR A 144 -17.72 2.32 -20.71
C THR A 144 -17.85 3.71 -21.28
N ASP A 145 -18.12 3.75 -22.58
CA ASP A 145 -18.47 4.95 -23.32
C ASP A 145 -19.53 5.70 -22.50
N ILE A 146 -19.24 6.96 -22.16
CA ILE A 146 -20.21 7.81 -21.46
C ILE A 146 -21.28 8.09 -22.50
N GLY A 147 -22.39 7.37 -22.38
CA GLY A 147 -23.51 7.45 -23.31
C GLY A 147 -23.91 8.90 -23.60
N THR A 148 -23.99 9.21 -24.89
CA THR A 148 -24.81 10.30 -25.44
C THR A 148 -26.29 9.98 -25.35
#